data_AF-A0A2V8NC99-F1
#
_entry.id   AF-A0A2V8NC99-F1
#
_cell.length_a   1.000
_cell.length_b   1.000
_cell.length_c   1.000
_cell.angle_alpha   90.00
_cell.angle_beta   90.00
_cell.angle_gamma   90.00
#
_symmetry.space_group_name_H-M   'P 1'
#
loop_
_entity.id
_entity.type
_entity.pdbx_description
1 polymer ?
#
loop_
_entity_poly.entity_id
_entity_poly.type
_entity_poly.pdbx_seq_one_letter_code
_entity_poly.pdbx_strand_id
1 'polypeptide(L)'
;MMTAGSREEAARLADILVVARLAACVQILPEIESVYHWKDKVERAPEILLLAKTTQENFVSLEAAVRSLHSYETPEIIALLITEASAPYLEWLTANVLPQSKETQQATAANANGSTQSA
;
A
#
# COMPACT_ATOMS: atom_id res chain seq x y z
N MET A 1 -1.69 4.65 -3.62
CA MET A 1 -1.06 3.98 -4.77
C MET A 1 0.27 3.40 -4.33
N MET A 2 0.67 2.30 -4.95
CA MET A 2 1.95 1.63 -4.73
C MET A 2 2.35 0.88 -6.00
N THR A 3 3.63 0.60 -6.18
CA THR A 3 4.11 -0.33 -7.21
C THR A 3 4.51 -1.67 -6.60
N ALA A 4 4.66 -2.70 -7.43
CA ALA A 4 5.14 -4.03 -7.05
C ALA A 4 6.03 -4.59 -8.16
N GLY A 5 7.01 -5.43 -7.81
CA GLY A 5 8.00 -5.95 -8.75
C GLY A 5 7.50 -7.06 -9.68
N SER A 6 6.30 -7.62 -9.41
CA SER A 6 5.68 -8.61 -10.30
C SER A 6 4.17 -8.63 -10.16
N ARG A 7 3.50 -9.30 -11.13
CA ARG A 7 2.05 -9.49 -11.12
C ARG A 7 1.57 -10.39 -10.00
N GLU A 8 2.36 -11.39 -9.64
CA GLU A 8 2.09 -12.31 -8.53
C GLU A 8 2.20 -11.59 -7.19
N GLU A 9 3.22 -10.75 -7.01
CA GLU A 9 3.34 -9.90 -5.82
C GLU A 9 2.18 -8.91 -5.71
N ALA A 10 1.83 -8.24 -6.82
CA ALA A 10 0.69 -7.32 -6.86
C ALA A 10 -0.62 -8.02 -6.49
N ALA A 11 -0.89 -9.20 -7.05
CA ALA A 11 -2.10 -9.97 -6.73
C ALA A 11 -2.16 -10.34 -5.25
N ARG A 12 -1.05 -10.85 -4.70
CA ARG A 12 -0.95 -11.20 -3.28
C ARG A 12 -1.17 -9.99 -2.36
N LEU A 13 -0.56 -8.84 -2.68
CA LEU A 13 -0.78 -7.61 -1.92
C LEU A 13 -2.24 -7.18 -1.97
N ALA A 14 -2.85 -7.18 -3.17
CA ALA A 14 -4.25 -6.82 -3.34
C ALA A 14 -5.19 -7.71 -2.49
N ASP A 15 -5.00 -9.02 -2.55
CA ASP A 15 -5.81 -9.99 -1.80
C ASP A 15 -5.68 -9.76 -0.29
N ILE A 16 -4.45 -9.62 0.22
CA ILE A 16 -4.22 -9.44 1.65
C ILE A 16 -4.82 -8.12 2.14
N LEU A 17 -4.63 -7.02 1.41
CA LEU A 17 -5.15 -5.72 1.80
C LEU A 17 -6.68 -5.69 1.87
N VAL A 18 -7.36 -6.38 0.95
CA VAL A 18 -8.82 -6.48 0.93
C VAL A 18 -9.32 -7.44 2.02
N VAL A 19 -8.71 -8.62 2.16
CA VAL A 19 -9.09 -9.61 3.19
C VAL A 19 -8.90 -9.06 4.60
N ALA A 20 -7.80 -8.35 4.85
CA ALA A 20 -7.52 -7.69 6.12
C ALA A 20 -8.37 -6.42 6.35
N ARG A 21 -9.21 -6.03 5.37
CA ARG A 21 -10.02 -4.80 5.40
C ARG A 21 -9.20 -3.53 5.64
N LEU A 22 -7.98 -3.51 5.11
CA LEU A 22 -7.10 -2.33 5.07
C LEU A 22 -7.37 -1.49 3.82
N ALA A 23 -7.94 -2.08 2.78
CA ALA A 23 -8.47 -1.39 1.61
C ALA A 23 -9.82 -2.01 1.21
N ALA A 24 -10.78 -1.18 0.78
CA ALA A 24 -12.06 -1.67 0.30
C ALA A 24 -11.94 -2.32 -1.09
N CYS A 25 -11.08 -1.76 -1.94
CA CYS A 25 -10.70 -2.37 -3.21
C CYS A 25 -9.28 -2.01 -3.61
N VAL A 26 -8.73 -2.83 -4.51
CA VAL A 26 -7.45 -2.59 -5.16
C VAL A 26 -7.64 -2.83 -6.65
N GLN A 27 -7.24 -1.86 -7.48
CA GLN A 27 -7.11 -2.07 -8.92
C GLN A 27 -5.67 -2.42 -9.23
N ILE A 28 -5.46 -3.48 -10.01
CA ILE A 28 -4.16 -3.91 -10.52
C ILE A 28 -4.10 -3.54 -11.98
N LEU A 29 -3.19 -2.65 -12.35
CA LEU A 29 -3.02 -2.24 -13.74
C LEU A 29 -2.11 -3.25 -14.48
N PRO A 30 -2.11 -3.24 -15.83
CA PRO A 30 -1.08 -3.90 -16.61
C PRO A 30 0.33 -3.41 -16.24
N GLU A 31 1.34 -4.09 -16.77
CA GLU A 31 2.73 -3.70 -16.61
C GLU A 31 2.98 -2.25 -17.03
N ILE A 32 3.73 -1.54 -16.20
CA ILE A 32 4.25 -0.20 -16.42
C ILE A 32 5.78 -0.25 -16.43
N GLU A 33 6.42 0.81 -16.94
CA GLU A 33 7.85 1.02 -16.78
C GLU A 33 8.09 2.15 -15.77
N SER A 34 8.78 1.82 -14.68
CA SER A 34 9.25 2.80 -13.70
C SER A 34 10.65 3.27 -14.05
N VAL A 35 10.89 4.57 -14.01
CA VAL A 35 12.18 5.21 -14.34
C VAL A 35 12.64 6.06 -13.16
N TYR A 36 13.81 5.76 -12.59
CA TYR A 36 14.29 6.41 -11.36
C TYR A 36 15.81 6.45 -11.28
N HIS A 37 16.35 7.23 -10.34
CA HIS A 37 17.78 7.25 -10.05
C HIS A 37 18.15 6.21 -8.99
N TRP A 38 19.17 5.40 -9.26
CA TRP A 38 19.77 4.49 -8.29
C TRP A 38 21.28 4.42 -8.52
N LYS A 39 22.07 4.63 -7.45
CA LYS A 39 23.55 4.63 -7.50
C LYS A 39 24.11 5.45 -8.67
N ASP A 40 23.65 6.70 -8.78
CA ASP A 40 24.03 7.68 -9.81
C ASP A 40 23.70 7.29 -11.26
N LYS A 41 22.84 6.30 -11.47
CA LYS A 41 22.37 5.88 -12.78
C LYS A 41 20.86 5.99 -12.89
N VAL A 42 20.39 6.27 -14.10
CA VAL A 42 18.97 6.15 -14.43
C VAL A 42 18.69 4.68 -14.69
N GLU A 43 17.85 4.09 -13.85
CA GLU A 43 17.37 2.73 -13.97
C GLU A 43 15.97 2.72 -14.57
N ARG A 44 15.62 1.59 -15.20
CA ARG A 44 14.29 1.29 -15.72
C ARG A 44 13.88 -0.10 -15.25
N ALA A 45 12.69 -0.23 -14.70
CA ALA A 45 12.19 -1.52 -14.24
C ALA A 45 10.73 -1.72 -14.67
N PRO A 46 10.36 -2.93 -15.16
CA PRO A 46 8.96 -3.29 -15.31
C PRO A 46 8.32 -3.45 -13.92
N GLU A 47 7.16 -2.84 -13.71
CA GLU A 47 6.44 -2.88 -12.44
C GLU A 47 4.94 -3.01 -12.66
N ILE A 48 4.22 -3.30 -11.58
CA ILE A 48 2.76 -3.33 -11.57
C ILE A 48 2.25 -2.22 -10.66
N LEU A 49 1.44 -1.32 -11.20
CA LEU A 49 0.80 -0.27 -10.41
C LEU A 49 -0.46 -0.79 -9.72
N LEU A 50 -0.57 -0.54 -8.41
CA LEU A 50 -1.75 -0.83 -7.61
C LEU A 50 -2.40 0.46 -7.09
N LEU A 51 -3.71 0.57 -7.30
CA LEU A 51 -4.54 1.65 -6.78
C LEU A 51 -5.51 1.13 -5.71
N ALA A 52 -5.04 1.09 -4.46
CA ALA A 52 -5.85 0.78 -3.29
C ALA A 52 -6.74 1.98 -2.87
N LYS A 53 -8.01 1.73 -2.58
CA LYS A 53 -8.96 2.71 -2.04
C LYS A 53 -9.20 2.37 -0.58
N THR A 54 -8.91 3.33 0.30
CA THR A 54 -9.05 3.17 1.74
C THR A 54 -9.35 4.52 2.38
N THR A 55 -9.55 4.52 3.69
CA THR A 55 -9.71 5.75 4.48
C THR A 55 -8.37 6.23 5.03
N GLN A 56 -8.31 7.49 5.43
CA GLN A 56 -7.09 8.10 5.95
C GLN A 56 -6.58 7.38 7.20
N GLU A 57 -7.49 6.91 8.07
CA GLU A 57 -7.17 6.22 9.32
C GLU A 57 -6.49 4.86 9.10
N ASN A 58 -6.69 4.27 7.93
CA ASN A 58 -6.11 2.97 7.57
C ASN A 58 -4.72 3.08 6.94
N PHE A 59 -4.26 4.29 6.58
CA PHE A 59 -3.01 4.45 5.84
C PHE A 59 -1.81 3.82 6.54
N VAL A 60 -1.63 4.07 7.84
CA VAL A 60 -0.48 3.55 8.61
C VAL A 60 -0.47 2.02 8.65
N SER A 61 -1.63 1.40 8.91
CA SER A 61 -1.73 -0.07 8.95
C SER A 61 -1.56 -0.68 7.56
N LEU A 62 -2.10 -0.04 6.51
CA LEU A 62 -1.90 -0.45 5.12
C LEU A 62 -0.41 -0.36 4.73
N GLU A 63 0.26 0.74 5.04
CA GLU A 63 1.67 0.94 4.74
C GLU A 63 2.52 -0.15 5.37
N ALA A 64 2.30 -0.43 6.66
CA ALA A 64 3.02 -1.48 7.38
C ALA A 64 2.77 -2.87 6.79
N ALA A 65 1.51 -3.19 6.45
CA ALA A 65 1.17 -4.45 5.80
C ALA A 65 1.91 -4.59 4.46
N VAL A 66 1.88 -3.56 3.61
CA VAL A 66 2.62 -3.55 2.34
C VAL A 66 4.11 -3.76 2.59
N ARG A 67 4.74 -2.96 3.45
CA ARG A 67 6.18 -3.05 3.75
C ARG A 67 6.61 -4.44 4.24
N SER A 68 5.79 -5.10 5.06
CA SER A 68 6.09 -6.46 5.55
C SER A 68 6.01 -7.56 4.49
N LEU A 69 5.34 -7.29 3.37
CA LEU A 69 5.05 -8.26 2.31
C LEU A 69 5.79 -7.95 1.00
N HIS A 70 6.36 -6.75 0.88
CA HIS A 70 6.96 -6.24 -0.33
C HIS A 70 8.38 -6.76 -0.51
N SER A 71 8.74 -7.10 -1.76
CA SER A 71 10.08 -7.55 -2.12
C SER A 71 11.14 -6.46 -1.99
N TYR A 72 10.80 -5.21 -2.33
CA TYR A 72 11.68 -4.05 -2.19
C TYR A 72 11.87 -3.61 -0.75
N GLU A 73 13.09 -3.15 -0.44
CA GLU A 73 13.45 -2.54 0.85
C GLU A 73 12.67 -1.24 1.11
N THR A 74 12.51 -0.42 0.07
CA THR A 74 11.76 0.85 0.12
C THR A 74 10.70 0.86 -0.97
N PRO A 75 9.52 0.27 -0.73
CA PRO A 75 8.44 0.29 -1.71
C PRO A 75 7.83 1.69 -1.85
N GLU A 76 7.38 2.04 -3.06
CA GLU A 76 6.57 3.24 -3.27
C GLU A 76 5.20 3.05 -2.62
N ILE A 77 4.83 3.91 -1.66
CA ILE A 77 3.49 3.93 -1.05
C ILE A 77 3.07 5.39 -0.86
N ILE A 78 2.13 5.86 -1.67
CA ILE A 78 1.71 7.27 -1.69
C ILE A 78 0.19 7.37 -1.55
N ALA A 79 -0.32 8.24 -0.68
CA ALA A 79 -1.74 8.54 -0.58
C ALA A 79 -2.11 9.79 -1.39
N LEU A 80 -3.20 9.70 -2.16
CA LEU A 80 -3.83 10.83 -2.81
C LEU A 80 -5.22 11.02 -2.20
N LEU A 81 -5.57 12.25 -1.82
CA LEU A 81 -6.84 12.55 -1.17
C LEU A 81 -7.97 12.52 -2.20
N ILE A 82 -9.00 11.72 -1.93
CA ILE A 82 -10.26 11.74 -2.67
C ILE A 82 -11.10 12.87 -2.09
N THR A 83 -11.33 13.94 -2.86
CA THR A 83 -12.15 15.10 -2.42
C THR A 83 -13.63 14.85 -2.60
N GLU A 84 -14.01 14.05 -3.60
CA GLU A 84 -15.40 13.74 -3.94
C GLU A 84 -15.53 12.31 -4.43
N ALA A 85 -16.64 11.66 -4.07
CA ALA A 85 -17.06 10.36 -4.56
C ALA A 85 -18.59 10.30 -4.54
N SER A 86 -19.21 9.40 -5.32
CA SER A 86 -20.65 9.19 -5.21
C SER A 86 -20.99 8.66 -3.82
N ALA A 87 -22.07 9.17 -3.21
CA ALA A 87 -22.47 8.78 -1.86
C ALA A 87 -22.59 7.25 -1.68
N PRO A 88 -23.23 6.49 -2.61
CA PRO A 88 -23.31 5.04 -2.49
C PRO A 88 -21.94 4.34 -2.50
N TYR A 89 -20.97 4.87 -3.26
CA TYR A 89 -19.63 4.28 -3.31
C TYR A 89 -18.83 4.58 -2.04
N LEU A 90 -18.96 5.79 -1.49
CA LEU A 90 -18.30 6.15 -0.24
C LEU A 90 -18.84 5.34 0.94
N GLU A 91 -20.16 5.13 0.99
CA GLU A 91 -20.81 4.25 1.97
C GLU A 91 -20.27 2.81 1.87
N TRP A 92 -20.23 2.26 0.65
CA TRP A 92 -19.67 0.93 0.42
C TRP A 92 -18.19 0.85 0.83
N LEU A 93 -17.37 1.84 0.45
CA LEU A 93 -15.94 1.87 0.76
C LEU A 93 -15.70 1.87 2.27
N THR A 94 -16.36 2.78 2.98
CA THR A 94 -16.21 2.93 4.43
C THR A 94 -16.72 1.71 5.20
N ALA A 95 -17.77 1.04 4.73
CA ALA A 95 -18.29 -0.19 5.31
C ALA A 95 -17.35 -1.42 5.11
N ASN A 96 -16.45 -1.37 4.13
CA ASN A 96 -15.55 -2.48 3.79
C ASN A 96 -14.11 -2.30 4.27
N VAL A 97 -13.84 -1.26 5.07
CA VAL A 97 -12.58 -1.12 5.81
C VAL A 97 -12.82 -1.18 7.31
N LEU A 98 -11.87 -1.71 8.07
CA LEU A 98 -11.95 -1.68 9.53
C LEU A 98 -11.28 -0.40 10.06
N PRO A 99 -11.95 0.39 10.90
CA PRO A 99 -11.31 1.51 11.57
C PRO A 99 -10.14 1.03 12.42
N GLN A 100 -8.98 1.67 12.27
CA GLN A 100 -7.82 1.39 13.09
C GLN A 100 -7.88 2.28 14.34
N SER A 101 -7.79 1.69 15.53
CA SER A 101 -7.68 2.47 16.77
C SER A 101 -6.30 3.12 16.86
N LYS A 102 -6.20 4.24 17.58
CA LYS A 102 -4.92 4.93 17.81
C LYS A 102 -3.87 4.04 18.48
N GLU A 103 -4.30 3.08 19.30
CA GLU A 103 -3.44 2.08 19.94
C GLU A 103 -2.84 1.10 18.92
N THR A 104 -3.65 0.60 17.99
CA THR A 104 -3.19 -0.26 16.89
C THR A 104 -2.21 0.47 15.98
N GLN A 105 -2.43 1.76 15.71
CA GLN A 105 -1.52 2.59 14.90
C GLN A 105 -0.16 2.81 15.58
N GLN A 106 -0.12 3.01 16.90
CA GLN A 106 1.15 3.15 17.65
C GLN A 106 1.95 1.85 17.72
N ALA A 107 1.29 0.71 17.93
CA ALA A 107 1.96 -0.60 17.92
C ALA A 107 2.55 -0.93 16.54
N THR A 108 1.83 -0.57 15.48
CA THR A 108 2.27 -0.79 14.09
C THR A 108 3.45 0.10 13.73
N ALA A 109 3.43 1.38 14.13
CA ALA A 109 4.54 2.31 13.92
C ALA A 109 5.80 1.94 14.72
N ALA A 110 5.66 1.39 15.93
CA ALA A 110 6.79 0.92 16.73
C ALA A 110 7.50 -0.31 16.12
N ASN A 111 6.74 -1.23 15.52
CA ASN A 111 7.29 -2.41 14.86
C ASN A 111 8.00 -2.09 13.52
N ALA A 112 7.55 -1.05 12.81
CA ALA A 112 8.18 -0.62 11.55
C ALA A 112 9.56 0.04 11.73
N ASN A 113 9.89 0.49 12.95
CA ASN A 113 11.16 1.12 13.30
C ASN A 113 12.14 0.18 14.04
N GLY A 114 11.80 -1.10 14.21
CA GLY A 114 12.56 -2.06 15.01
C GLY A 114 13.67 -2.84 14.29
N SER A 115 13.82 -2.69 12.97
CA SER A 115 14.80 -3.43 12.16
C SER A 115 15.88 -2.50 11.60
N THR A 116 16.67 -1.88 12.48
CA THR A 116 18.00 -1.36 12.14
C THR A 116 18.88 -1.36 13.38
N GLN A 117 19.32 -2.55 13.80
CA GLN A 117 20.57 -2.76 14.53
C GLN A 117 20.86 -4.27 14.61
N SER A 118 21.62 -4.80 13.64
CA SER A 118 22.63 -5.83 13.91
C SER A 118 23.55 -6.05 12.69
N ALA A 119 24.86 -5.92 12.97
CA ALA A 119 26.04 -6.35 12.21
C ALA A 119 26.44 -5.56 10.96
#